data_AF-A0A814GGS7-F1
#
_entry.id   AF-A0A814GGS7-F1
#
_cell.length_a   1.000
_cell.length_b   1.000
_cell.length_c   1.000
_cell.angle_alpha   90.00
_cell.angle_beta   90.00
_cell.angle_gamma   90.00
#
_symmetry.space_group_name_H-M   'P 1'
#
loop_
_entity.id
_entity.type
_entity.pdbx_description
1 polymer ?
#
loop_
_entity_poly.entity_id
_entity_poly.type
_entity_poly.pdbx_seq_one_letter_code
_entity_poly.pdbx_strand_id
1 'polypeptide(L)'
;MNGRDHSHEQNEAKTTPTPLQNPSLVVNSMLTALAQSLLPSSTNQQQLLADLQAAATLVTKQKISSTNGNTPLELASSIRTDNHDNLPHVTQAKRRATHNAVERRRRDRINQHIQQLSKLIPDCSNYVKNQSKTAVLEKTIAYVHELRTQNLALVKQTVDAGIILHENDALRDRIRIIEQENGVLKSLLTKQSLLGNNESPSTA
;
A
#
# COMPACT_ATOMS: atom_id res chain seq x y z
N MET A 1 -1.06 -3.20 -72.33
CA MET A 1 -1.33 -4.12 -71.20
C MET A 1 -0.46 -3.64 -70.04
N ASN A 2 -0.92 -2.69 -69.23
CA ASN A 2 -1.76 -2.86 -68.03
C ASN A 2 -1.22 -3.91 -67.05
N GLY A 3 -0.73 -3.41 -65.91
CA GLY A 3 -0.32 -4.20 -64.74
C GLY A 3 0.18 -3.29 -63.62
N ARG A 4 -0.70 -2.41 -63.12
CA ARG A 4 -0.54 -1.76 -61.81
C ARG A 4 -0.72 -2.83 -60.74
N ASP A 5 0.17 -2.89 -59.77
CA ASP A 5 -0.21 -3.28 -58.41
C ASP A 5 0.56 -2.41 -57.42
N HIS A 6 -0.20 -1.51 -56.79
CA HIS A 6 0.16 -0.81 -55.55
C HIS A 6 -0.31 -1.70 -54.42
N SER A 7 0.63 -2.33 -53.71
CA SER A 7 0.34 -3.00 -52.45
C SER A 7 0.79 -2.10 -51.30
N HIS A 8 -0.20 -1.67 -50.53
CA HIS A 8 -0.09 -0.97 -49.25
C HIS A 8 0.96 -1.58 -48.32
N GLU A 9 1.91 -0.77 -47.90
CA GLU A 9 2.76 -1.03 -46.74
C GLU A 9 2.00 -0.55 -45.49
N GLN A 10 1.23 -1.46 -44.88
CA GLN A 10 0.59 -1.25 -43.59
C GLN A 10 1.47 -1.77 -42.45
N ASN A 11 1.76 -0.87 -41.51
CA ASN A 11 1.88 -1.08 -40.07
C ASN A 11 2.46 -2.41 -39.55
N GLU A 12 3.71 -2.36 -39.07
CA GLU A 12 4.11 -3.16 -37.89
C GLU A 12 4.52 -2.22 -36.75
N ALA A 13 3.53 -1.82 -35.95
CA ALA A 13 3.78 -1.26 -34.63
C ALA A 13 4.37 -2.36 -33.75
N LYS A 14 5.68 -2.23 -33.48
CA LYS A 14 6.45 -3.05 -32.56
C LYS A 14 5.84 -2.93 -31.15
N THR A 15 4.95 -3.83 -30.78
CA THR A 15 4.38 -3.94 -29.44
C THR A 15 5.45 -4.44 -28.48
N THR A 16 6.06 -3.51 -27.76
CA THR A 16 6.87 -3.79 -26.57
C THR A 16 6.00 -4.49 -25.51
N PRO A 17 6.44 -5.60 -24.91
CA PRO A 17 5.68 -6.26 -23.85
C PRO A 17 5.72 -5.40 -22.59
N THR A 18 4.54 -5.02 -22.11
CA THR A 18 4.29 -4.31 -20.86
C THR A 18 4.86 -5.11 -19.68
N PRO A 19 5.45 -4.47 -18.64
CA PRO A 19 5.96 -5.17 -17.47
C PRO A 19 4.78 -5.78 -16.71
N LEU A 20 4.91 -7.04 -16.32
CA LEU A 20 3.98 -7.77 -15.44
C LEU A 20 3.59 -6.91 -14.24
N GLN A 21 2.36 -6.39 -14.28
CA GLN A 21 1.72 -5.70 -13.16
C GLN A 21 1.57 -6.71 -12.01
N ASN A 22 2.21 -6.43 -10.88
CA ASN A 22 2.16 -7.28 -9.69
C ASN A 22 0.68 -7.61 -9.36
N PRO A 23 0.28 -8.89 -9.32
CA PRO A 23 -1.14 -9.27 -9.18
C PRO A 23 -1.76 -8.74 -7.88
N SER A 24 -0.98 -8.59 -6.81
CA SER A 24 -1.43 -7.95 -5.56
C SER A 24 -1.76 -6.47 -5.70
N LEU A 25 -1.08 -5.72 -6.59
CA LEU A 25 -1.39 -4.30 -6.82
C LEU A 25 -2.70 -4.14 -7.57
N VAL A 26 -2.96 -5.03 -8.53
CA VAL A 26 -4.20 -5.06 -9.31
C VAL A 26 -5.39 -5.35 -8.40
N VAL A 27 -5.29 -6.38 -7.56
CA VAL A 27 -6.35 -6.75 -6.61
C VAL A 27 -6.63 -5.62 -5.61
N ASN A 28 -5.59 -4.98 -5.07
CA ASN A 28 -5.76 -3.85 -4.14
C ASN A 28 -6.39 -2.63 -4.82
N SER A 29 -6.04 -2.35 -6.08
CA SER A 29 -6.64 -1.26 -6.85
C SER A 29 -8.12 -1.52 -7.19
N MET A 30 -8.47 -2.76 -7.54
CA MET A 30 -9.85 -3.14 -7.81
C MET A 30 -10.71 -3.14 -6.56
N LEU A 31 -10.15 -3.56 -5.41
CA LEU A 31 -10.86 -3.56 -4.13
C LEU A 31 -11.13 -2.12 -3.64
N THR A 32 -10.19 -1.22 -3.87
CA THR A 32 -10.34 0.22 -3.57
C THR A 32 -11.39 0.85 -4.47
N ALA A 33 -11.38 0.56 -5.77
CA ALA A 33 -12.38 1.04 -6.71
C ALA A 33 -13.80 0.54 -6.39
N LEU A 34 -13.93 -0.69 -5.89
CA LEU A 34 -15.22 -1.24 -5.46
C LEU A 34 -15.73 -0.57 -4.18
N ALA A 35 -14.86 -0.31 -3.21
CA ALA A 35 -15.23 0.47 -2.02
C ALA A 35 -15.67 1.89 -2.38
N GLN A 36 -15.07 2.49 -3.42
CA GLN A 36 -15.41 3.83 -3.92
C GLN A 36 -16.82 3.93 -4.52
N SER A 37 -17.33 2.86 -5.14
CA SER A 37 -18.65 2.90 -5.82
C SER A 37 -19.84 2.67 -4.89
N LEU A 38 -19.59 2.17 -3.67
CA LEU A 38 -20.62 1.79 -2.71
C LEU A 38 -20.88 2.85 -1.62
N LEU A 39 -20.08 3.93 -1.53
CA LEU A 39 -20.28 5.02 -0.57
C LEU A 39 -20.58 6.36 -1.27
N PRO A 40 -21.73 7.01 -1.00
CA PRO A 40 -21.93 8.42 -1.36
C PRO A 40 -20.97 9.26 -0.51
N SER A 41 -19.81 9.60 -1.09
CA SER A 41 -18.69 10.18 -0.35
C SER A 41 -18.85 11.70 -0.22
N SER A 42 -19.05 12.19 0.99
CA SER A 42 -18.94 13.62 1.31
C SER A 42 -17.53 14.13 0.99
N THR A 43 -17.42 15.39 0.56
CA THR A 43 -16.18 16.03 0.07
C THR A 43 -14.98 15.88 1.00
N ASN A 44 -15.22 15.82 2.32
CA ASN A 44 -14.17 15.66 3.33
C ASN A 44 -13.56 14.24 3.34
N GLN A 45 -14.32 13.20 2.98
CA GLN A 45 -13.75 11.84 2.85
C GLN A 45 -12.91 11.68 1.59
N GLN A 46 -13.25 12.38 0.50
CA GLN A 46 -12.46 12.35 -0.74
C GLN A 46 -11.07 12.97 -0.52
N GLN A 47 -11.00 14.08 0.22
CA GLN A 47 -9.72 14.72 0.54
C GLN A 47 -8.84 13.83 1.42
N LEU A 48 -9.41 13.21 2.46
CA LEU A 48 -8.67 12.33 3.35
C LEU A 48 -8.10 11.10 2.61
N LEU A 49 -8.85 10.54 1.65
CA LEU A 49 -8.42 9.39 0.87
C LEU A 49 -7.36 9.78 -0.17
N ALA A 50 -7.51 10.95 -0.80
CA ALA A 50 -6.51 11.51 -1.71
C ALA A 50 -5.18 11.78 -0.98
N ASP A 51 -5.24 12.30 0.24
CA ASP A 51 -4.06 12.54 1.08
C ASP A 51 -3.38 11.22 1.49
N LEU A 52 -4.15 10.18 1.82
CA LEU A 52 -3.63 8.83 2.09
C LEU A 52 -2.95 8.20 0.85
N GLN A 53 -3.56 8.34 -0.33
CA GLN A 53 -3.00 7.85 -1.60
C GLN A 53 -1.74 8.63 -2.02
N ALA A 54 -1.72 9.95 -1.80
CA ALA A 54 -0.54 10.79 -2.03
C ALA A 54 0.62 10.38 -1.10
N ALA A 55 0.32 10.11 0.18
CA ALA A 55 1.31 9.62 1.15
C ALA A 55 1.89 8.24 0.75
N ALA A 56 1.04 7.30 0.31
CA ALA A 56 1.48 5.99 -0.19
C ALA A 56 2.37 6.10 -1.44
N THR A 57 2.10 7.09 -2.30
CA THR A 57 2.90 7.37 -3.51
C THR A 57 4.26 7.98 -3.16
N LEU A 58 4.34 8.87 -2.15
CA LEU A 58 5.61 9.41 -1.65
C LEU A 58 6.52 8.35 -1.01
N VAL A 59 5.95 7.42 -0.24
CA VAL A 59 6.69 6.29 0.36
C VAL A 59 7.31 5.40 -0.72
N THR A 60 6.62 5.23 -1.84
CA THR A 60 7.10 4.43 -2.99
C THR A 60 8.12 5.19 -3.87
N LYS A 61 8.09 6.53 -3.86
CA LYS A 61 9.04 7.40 -4.57
C LYS A 61 10.36 7.62 -3.83
N GLN A 62 10.48 7.23 -2.55
CA GLN A 62 11.78 7.04 -1.89
C GLN A 62 12.48 5.75 -2.38
N LYS A 63 12.53 5.61 -3.70
CA LYS A 63 13.32 4.61 -4.40
C LYS A 63 14.77 5.10 -4.43
N ILE A 64 15.57 4.59 -3.51
CA ILE A 64 16.98 4.22 -3.74
C ILE A 64 17.83 5.36 -4.33
N SER A 65 17.97 6.47 -3.60
CA SER A 65 19.09 7.39 -3.82
C SER A 65 20.30 6.94 -2.97
N SER A 66 20.83 5.76 -3.28
CA SER A 66 22.15 5.35 -2.78
C SER A 66 23.11 5.36 -3.96
N THR A 67 23.82 6.48 -4.02
CA THR A 67 25.01 6.79 -4.83
C THR A 67 25.65 5.61 -5.55
N ASN A 68 25.69 5.75 -6.86
CA ASN A 68 26.40 4.92 -7.82
C ASN A 68 27.88 4.77 -7.49
N GLY A 69 28.39 3.56 -7.73
CA GLY A 69 29.72 3.26 -8.26
C GLY A 69 30.93 3.93 -7.62
N ASN A 70 31.55 3.26 -6.64
CA ASN A 70 32.99 3.35 -6.44
C ASN A 70 33.60 1.97 -6.70
N THR A 71 33.85 1.70 -7.98
CA THR A 71 34.82 0.72 -8.45
C THR A 71 36.18 1.41 -8.52
N PRO A 72 37.20 1.06 -7.72
CA PRO A 72 38.56 1.46 -8.03
C PRO A 72 39.10 0.49 -9.08
N LEU A 73 38.84 0.80 -10.35
CA LEU A 73 39.62 0.30 -11.48
C LEU A 73 40.38 1.50 -12.06
N GLU A 74 41.58 1.74 -11.53
CA GLU A 74 42.77 2.15 -12.29
C GLU A 74 43.89 2.49 -11.30
N LEU A 75 44.91 1.63 -11.23
CA LEU A 75 46.26 2.10 -10.99
C LEU A 75 47.05 1.71 -12.22
N ALA A 76 47.22 2.67 -13.12
CA ALA A 76 48.06 2.57 -14.29
C ALA A 76 49.44 2.05 -13.89
N SER A 77 49.82 0.91 -14.47
CA SER A 77 51.17 0.39 -14.43
C SER A 77 52.07 1.31 -15.25
N SER A 78 52.86 2.14 -14.59
CA SER A 78 54.00 2.83 -15.19
C SER A 78 55.07 3.11 -14.15
N ILE A 79 55.76 2.04 -13.73
CA ILE A 79 57.15 2.15 -13.27
C ILE A 79 57.89 0.93 -13.84
N ARG A 80 58.71 1.18 -14.86
CA ARG A 80 59.78 0.26 -15.26
C ARG A 80 60.98 0.56 -14.36
N THR A 81 61.44 -0.42 -13.59
CA THR A 81 62.86 -0.62 -13.28
C THR A 81 63.08 -2.12 -13.06
N ASP A 82 64.08 -2.64 -13.76
CA ASP A 82 64.62 -3.99 -13.69
C ASP A 82 64.97 -4.46 -12.27
N ASN A 83 65.03 -5.78 -12.15
CA ASN A 83 65.69 -6.63 -11.15
C ASN A 83 64.87 -7.27 -10.00
N HIS A 84 65.13 -8.57 -9.89
CA HIS A 84 64.88 -9.57 -8.83
C HIS A 84 63.56 -10.36 -8.83
N ASP A 85 63.72 -11.63 -9.22
CA ASP A 85 62.82 -12.80 -9.21
C ASP A 85 62.19 -13.16 -7.84
N ASN A 86 61.49 -12.24 -7.18
CA ASN A 86 60.76 -12.58 -5.94
C ASN A 86 59.44 -11.83 -5.67
N LEU A 87 58.88 -11.11 -6.64
CA LEU A 87 57.73 -10.21 -6.39
C LEU A 87 56.30 -10.60 -6.87
N PRO A 88 55.98 -11.81 -7.39
CA PRO A 88 54.59 -12.15 -7.69
C PRO A 88 53.73 -12.42 -6.44
N HIS A 89 54.35 -12.71 -5.28
CA HIS A 89 53.63 -13.10 -4.07
C HIS A 89 53.09 -11.90 -3.25
N VAL A 90 53.85 -10.79 -3.18
CA VAL A 90 53.48 -9.60 -2.38
C VAL A 90 52.33 -8.81 -3.03
N THR A 91 52.31 -8.73 -4.37
CA THR A 91 51.24 -8.07 -5.12
C THR A 91 49.93 -8.86 -5.02
N GLN A 92 50.00 -10.19 -5.07
CA GLN A 92 48.84 -11.07 -4.86
C GLN A 92 48.32 -10.99 -3.42
N ALA A 93 49.20 -10.90 -2.42
CA ALA A 93 48.81 -10.68 -1.02
C ALA A 93 48.06 -9.35 -0.84
N LYS A 94 48.55 -8.25 -1.45
CA LYS A 94 47.87 -6.95 -1.43
C LYS A 94 46.49 -7.00 -2.09
N ARG A 95 46.37 -7.63 -3.26
CA ARG A 95 45.07 -7.82 -3.94
C ARG A 95 44.08 -8.65 -3.12
N ARG A 96 44.55 -9.71 -2.47
CA ARG A 96 43.74 -10.51 -1.53
C ARG A 96 43.30 -9.69 -0.32
N ALA A 97 44.17 -8.84 0.22
CA ALA A 97 43.84 -7.99 1.35
C ALA A 97 42.76 -6.95 1.02
N THR A 98 42.86 -6.28 -0.14
CA THR A 98 41.84 -5.32 -0.60
C THR A 98 40.50 -6.02 -0.85
N HIS A 99 40.52 -7.17 -1.53
CA HIS A 99 39.31 -7.98 -1.75
C HIS A 99 38.66 -8.40 -0.42
N ASN A 100 39.45 -8.90 0.54
CA ASN A 100 38.95 -9.29 1.86
C ASN A 100 38.35 -8.11 2.64
N ALA A 101 38.94 -6.91 2.51
CA ALA A 101 38.42 -5.70 3.13
C ALA A 101 37.07 -5.29 2.52
N VAL A 102 36.95 -5.33 1.19
CA VAL A 102 35.70 -5.04 0.46
C VAL A 102 34.61 -6.01 0.87
N GLU A 103 34.91 -7.31 0.88
CA GLU A 103 33.93 -8.34 1.23
C GLU A 103 33.51 -8.26 2.70
N ARG A 104 34.44 -7.91 3.61
CA ARG A 104 34.09 -7.65 5.03
C ARG A 104 33.06 -6.51 5.13
N ARG A 105 33.29 -5.38 4.46
CA ARG A 105 32.35 -4.26 4.42
C ARG A 105 31.00 -4.66 3.83
N ARG A 106 30.98 -5.51 2.80
CA ARG A 106 29.73 -6.05 2.23
C ARG A 106 28.96 -6.86 3.27
N ARG A 107 29.63 -7.76 3.99
CA ARG A 107 29.02 -8.55 5.07
C ARG A 107 28.51 -7.68 6.22
N ASP A 108 29.24 -6.64 6.60
CA ASP A 108 28.83 -5.73 7.67
C ASP A 108 27.54 -4.99 7.30
N ARG A 109 27.41 -4.51 6.06
CA ARG A 109 26.16 -3.89 5.56
C ARG A 109 24.98 -4.86 5.59
N ILE A 110 25.18 -6.11 5.16
CA ILE A 110 24.13 -7.14 5.23
C ILE A 110 23.70 -7.36 6.68
N ASN A 111 24.65 -7.46 7.60
CA ASN A 111 24.36 -7.64 9.02
C ASN A 111 23.59 -6.44 9.61
N GLN A 112 23.95 -5.22 9.22
CA GLN A 112 23.23 -4.01 9.63
C GLN A 112 21.77 -4.03 9.14
N HIS A 113 21.50 -4.38 7.88
CA HIS A 113 20.13 -4.48 7.38
C HIS A 113 19.32 -5.56 8.11
N ILE A 114 19.92 -6.73 8.40
CA ILE A 114 19.25 -7.78 9.16
C ILE A 114 18.95 -7.33 10.60
N GLN A 115 19.85 -6.58 11.24
CA GLN A 115 19.63 -5.99 12.57
C GLN A 115 18.58 -4.88 12.58
N GLN A 116 18.47 -4.10 11.51
CA GLN A 116 17.39 -3.13 11.37
C GLN A 116 16.05 -3.85 11.21
N LEU A 117 16.02 -4.88 10.38
CA LEU A 117 14.83 -5.70 10.15
C LEU A 117 14.33 -6.33 11.46
N SER A 118 15.22 -6.93 12.27
CA SER A 118 14.84 -7.56 13.54
C SER A 118 14.19 -6.59 14.55
N LYS A 119 14.41 -5.28 14.43
CA LYS A 119 13.77 -4.27 15.29
C LYS A 119 12.34 -3.96 14.89
N LEU A 120 11.99 -4.18 13.62
CA LEU A 120 10.66 -3.91 13.07
C LEU A 120 9.70 -5.10 13.25
N ILE A 121 10.25 -6.31 13.37
CA ILE A 121 9.46 -7.53 13.50
C ILE A 121 9.15 -7.81 14.98
N PRO A 122 7.89 -8.09 15.33
CA PRO A 122 7.53 -8.55 16.67
C PRO A 122 8.37 -9.75 17.10
N ASP A 123 8.69 -9.83 18.40
CA ASP A 123 9.51 -10.91 19.02
C ASP A 123 10.97 -11.03 18.54
N CYS A 124 11.43 -10.15 17.64
CA CYS A 124 12.81 -10.13 17.15
C CYS A 124 13.70 -9.05 17.79
N SER A 125 13.12 -8.05 18.46
CA SER A 125 13.90 -6.89 18.97
C SER A 125 14.75 -7.21 20.22
N ASN A 126 14.37 -8.22 21.01
CA ASN A 126 15.00 -8.51 22.30
C ASN A 126 16.17 -9.52 22.23
N TYR A 127 16.37 -10.18 21.09
CA TYR A 127 17.32 -11.31 20.97
C TYR A 127 18.47 -11.05 19.99
N VAL A 128 18.84 -9.78 19.76
CA VAL A 128 19.85 -9.33 18.78
C VAL A 128 21.20 -10.04 18.91
N LYS A 129 21.55 -10.59 20.09
CA LYS A 129 22.80 -11.32 20.30
C LYS A 129 22.72 -12.82 20.00
N ASN A 130 21.54 -13.45 20.04
CA ASN A 130 21.38 -14.91 19.95
C ASN A 130 20.40 -15.39 18.87
N GLN A 131 19.65 -14.49 18.22
CA GLN A 131 18.77 -14.89 17.11
C GLN A 131 19.58 -15.12 15.83
N SER A 132 19.33 -16.28 15.21
CA SER A 132 19.95 -16.61 13.93
C SER A 132 19.42 -15.67 12.84
N LYS A 133 20.30 -15.28 11.91
CA LYS A 133 19.90 -14.46 10.74
C LYS A 133 18.74 -15.12 9.97
N THR A 134 18.74 -16.45 9.92
CA THR A 134 17.65 -17.25 9.33
C THR A 134 16.33 -17.03 10.05
N ALA A 135 16.29 -17.10 11.38
CA ALA A 135 15.06 -16.92 12.16
C ALA A 135 14.45 -15.52 11.98
N VAL A 136 15.29 -14.47 11.89
CA VAL A 136 14.81 -13.10 11.62
C VAL A 136 14.16 -13.03 10.23
N LEU A 137 14.74 -13.65 9.21
CA LEU A 137 14.20 -13.65 7.86
C LEU A 137 12.88 -14.45 7.77
N GLU A 138 12.80 -15.61 8.41
CA GLU A 138 11.58 -16.42 8.47
C GLU A 138 10.44 -15.67 9.17
N LYS A 139 10.70 -15.09 10.35
CA LYS A 139 9.72 -14.28 11.06
C LYS A 139 9.30 -13.04 10.27
N THR A 140 10.23 -12.43 9.53
CA THR A 140 9.90 -11.30 8.63
C THR A 140 8.88 -11.72 7.58
N ILE A 141 9.11 -12.86 6.92
CA ILE A 141 8.21 -13.36 5.88
C ILE A 141 6.82 -13.64 6.48
N ALA A 142 6.78 -14.34 7.62
CA ALA A 142 5.53 -14.63 8.33
C ALA A 142 4.77 -13.34 8.69
N TYR A 143 5.47 -12.35 9.25
CA TYR A 143 4.87 -11.08 9.64
C TYR A 143 4.34 -10.27 8.45
N VAL A 144 5.03 -10.27 7.30
CA VAL A 144 4.53 -9.62 6.08
C VAL A 144 3.24 -10.29 5.58
N HIS A 145 3.15 -11.62 5.65
CA HIS A 145 1.92 -12.33 5.31
C HIS A 145 0.79 -12.00 6.28
N GLU A 146 1.08 -11.98 7.58
CA GLU A 146 0.11 -11.60 8.61
C GLU A 146 -0.41 -10.18 8.39
N LEU A 147 0.47 -9.19 8.20
CA LEU A 147 0.08 -7.80 7.93
C LEU A 147 -0.81 -7.68 6.69
N ARG A 148 -0.54 -8.45 5.63
CA ARG A 148 -1.40 -8.46 4.43
C ARG A 148 -2.80 -8.98 4.74
N THR A 149 -2.89 -10.07 5.49
CA THR A 149 -4.17 -10.66 5.92
C THR A 149 -4.94 -9.70 6.83
N GLN A 150 -4.27 -9.09 7.82
CA GLN A 150 -4.87 -8.12 8.73
C GLN A 150 -5.37 -6.88 7.97
N ASN A 151 -4.58 -6.33 7.05
CA ASN A 151 -5.00 -5.19 6.23
C ASN A 151 -6.23 -5.52 5.38
N LEU A 152 -6.30 -6.72 4.79
CA LEU A 152 -7.48 -7.14 4.02
C LEU A 152 -8.72 -7.25 4.93
N ALA A 153 -8.56 -7.81 6.13
CA ALA A 153 -9.64 -7.92 7.09
C ALA A 153 -10.14 -6.53 7.56
N LEU A 154 -9.22 -5.58 7.81
CA LEU A 154 -9.56 -4.21 8.19
C LEU A 154 -10.32 -3.47 7.07
N VAL A 155 -9.93 -3.67 5.81
CA VAL A 155 -10.65 -3.11 4.67
C VAL A 155 -12.09 -3.65 4.64
N LYS A 156 -12.26 -4.96 4.79
CA LYS A 156 -13.60 -5.57 4.86
C LYS A 156 -14.42 -4.99 6.02
N GLN A 157 -13.83 -4.89 7.21
CA GLN A 157 -14.52 -4.33 8.38
C GLN A 157 -14.92 -2.86 8.17
N THR A 158 -14.10 -2.09 7.46
CA THR A 158 -14.40 -0.68 7.14
C THR A 158 -15.61 -0.58 6.20
N VAL A 159 -15.69 -1.45 5.19
CA VAL A 159 -16.84 -1.52 4.27
C VAL A 159 -18.10 -1.95 5.03
N ASP A 160 -18.01 -3.01 5.82
CA ASP A 160 -19.13 -3.52 6.63
C ASP A 160 -19.66 -2.42 7.58
N ALA A 161 -18.76 -1.68 8.24
CA ALA A 161 -19.13 -0.54 9.08
C ALA A 161 -19.83 0.58 8.30
N GLY A 162 -19.39 0.89 7.07
CA GLY A 162 -20.05 1.86 6.20
C GLY A 162 -21.48 1.47 5.84
N ILE A 163 -21.72 0.19 5.56
CA ILE A 163 -23.06 -0.34 5.27
C ILE A 163 -23.97 -0.19 6.48
N ILE A 164 -23.48 -0.58 7.67
CA ILE A 164 -24.25 -0.47 8.92
C ILE A 164 -24.61 0.98 9.23
N LEU A 165 -23.68 1.92 9.02
CA LEU A 165 -23.95 3.35 9.22
C LEU A 165 -25.05 3.84 8.28
N HIS A 166 -25.00 3.46 7.00
CA HIS A 166 -26.03 3.84 6.03
C HIS A 166 -27.42 3.29 6.40
N GLU A 167 -27.48 2.03 6.83
CA GLU A 167 -28.72 1.42 7.31
C GLU A 167 -29.25 2.13 8.56
N ASN A 168 -28.37 2.49 9.50
CA ASN A 168 -28.75 3.22 10.71
C ASN A 168 -29.37 4.58 10.37
N ASP A 169 -28.78 5.31 9.42
CA ASP A 169 -29.30 6.59 8.97
C ASP A 169 -30.67 6.44 8.29
N ALA A 170 -30.85 5.42 7.43
CA ALA A 170 -32.14 5.13 6.81
C ALA A 170 -33.23 4.79 7.84
N LEU A 171 -32.89 4.01 8.87
CA LEU A 171 -33.80 3.68 9.96
C LEU A 171 -34.17 4.92 10.80
N ARG A 172 -33.20 5.80 11.08
CA ARG A 172 -33.44 7.07 11.80
C ARG A 172 -34.37 7.99 11.02
N ASP A 173 -34.19 8.09 9.71
CA ASP A 173 -35.07 8.88 8.86
C ASP A 173 -36.49 8.28 8.81
N ARG A 174 -36.62 6.94 8.78
CA ARG A 174 -37.92 6.28 8.85
C ARG A 174 -38.64 6.53 10.17
N ILE A 175 -37.92 6.47 11.30
CA ILE A 175 -38.47 6.82 12.62
C ILE A 175 -38.97 8.25 12.62
N ARG A 176 -38.16 9.21 12.11
CA ARG A 176 -38.55 10.63 12.04
C ARG A 176 -39.86 10.83 11.27
N ILE A 177 -40.03 10.16 10.13
CA ILE A 177 -41.26 10.24 9.33
C ILE A 177 -42.46 9.69 10.12
N ILE A 178 -42.32 8.51 10.72
CA ILE A 178 -43.39 7.87 11.49
C ILE A 178 -43.78 8.72 12.71
N GLU A 179 -42.81 9.31 13.40
CA GLU A 179 -43.07 10.22 14.53
C GLU A 179 -43.82 11.48 14.09
N GLN A 180 -43.48 12.03 12.92
CA GLN A 180 -44.19 13.17 12.33
C GLN A 180 -45.64 12.80 11.98
N GLU A 181 -45.86 11.68 11.28
CA GLU A 181 -47.20 11.18 10.94
C GLU A 181 -48.05 10.94 12.19
N ASN A 182 -47.47 10.29 13.21
CA ASN A 182 -48.13 10.08 14.49
C ASN A 182 -48.46 11.40 15.21
N GLY A 183 -47.59 12.41 15.14
CA GLY A 183 -47.84 13.74 15.69
C GLY A 183 -49.04 14.44 15.03
N VAL A 184 -49.15 14.33 13.71
CA VAL A 184 -50.29 14.87 12.94
C VAL A 184 -51.58 14.14 13.32
N LEU A 185 -51.58 12.80 13.33
CA LEU A 185 -52.75 12.00 13.68
C LEU A 185 -53.22 12.27 15.11
N LYS A 186 -52.30 12.37 16.07
CA LYS A 186 -52.64 12.75 17.46
C LYS A 186 -53.28 14.13 17.52
N SER A 187 -52.73 15.12 16.81
CA SER A 187 -53.28 16.48 16.76
C SER A 187 -54.69 16.52 16.18
N LEU A 188 -54.94 15.75 15.11
CA LEU A 188 -56.28 15.61 14.51
C LEU A 188 -57.27 14.96 15.48
N LEU A 189 -56.86 13.91 16.17
CA LEU A 189 -57.72 13.23 17.14
C LEU A 189 -58.05 14.14 18.33
N THR A 190 -57.08 14.87 18.86
CA THR A 190 -57.32 15.87 19.92
C THR A 190 -58.28 16.95 19.45
N LYS A 191 -58.11 17.47 18.23
CA LYS A 191 -59.03 18.46 17.65
C LYS A 191 -60.45 17.91 17.53
N GLN A 192 -60.62 16.67 17.08
CA GLN A 192 -61.94 16.05 16.94
C GLN A 192 -62.59 15.73 18.29
N SER A 193 -61.80 15.30 19.28
CA SER A 193 -62.27 15.12 20.66
C SER A 193 -62.71 16.44 21.32
N LEU A 194 -62.02 17.56 21.03
CA LEU A 194 -62.40 18.89 21.48
C LEU A 194 -63.67 19.42 20.79
N LEU A 195 -63.90 19.05 19.52
CA LEU A 195 -65.12 19.43 18.77
C LEU A 195 -66.33 18.60 19.19
N GLY A 196 -66.15 17.30 19.47
CA GLY A 196 -67.23 16.39 19.91
C GLY A 196 -67.79 16.69 21.30
N ASN A 197 -67.06 17.43 22.15
CA ASN A 197 -67.53 17.81 23.49
C ASN A 197 -68.32 19.13 23.51
N ASN A 198 -68.41 19.85 22.39
CA ASN A 198 -69.16 21.11 22.28
C ASN A 198 -70.56 20.95 21.64
N GLU A 199 -70.94 19.75 21.19
CA GLU A 199 -72.29 19.46 20.71
C GLU A 199 -73.09 18.65 21.73
N SER A 200 -73.46 19.31 22.83
CA SER A 200 -74.70 19.01 23.56
C SER A 200 -75.12 20.22 24.39
N PRO A 201 -75.72 21.28 23.79
CA PRO A 201 -76.58 22.16 24.53
C PRO A 201 -77.89 21.42 24.83
N SER A 202 -78.17 21.34 26.12
CA SER A 202 -79.50 21.22 26.72
C SER A 202 -80.63 21.61 25.75
N THR A 203 -81.55 20.68 25.51
CA THR A 203 -82.92 21.05 25.20
C THR A 203 -83.84 20.30 26.16
N ALA A 204 -84.73 21.10 26.76
CA ALA A 204 -85.69 20.78 27.80
C ALA A 204 -86.79 19.81 27.35
#